data_AF-A0AAW0WQ92-F1
#
_entry.id   AF-A0AAW0WQ92-F1
#
_cell.length_a   1.000
_cell.length_b   1.000
_cell.length_c   1.000
_cell.angle_alpha   90.00
_cell.angle_beta   90.00
_cell.angle_gamma   90.00
#
_symmetry.space_group_name_H-M   'P 1'
#
loop_
_entity.id
_entity.type
_entity.pdbx_description
1 polymer ?
#
loop_
_entity_poly.entity_id
_entity_poly.type
_entity_poly.pdbx_seq_one_letter_code
_entity_poly.pdbx_strand_id
1 'polypeptide(L)'
;AHIGVGISGQEGLQAVLASDYSVAQFRYLERLLLVHGRWSYYRMCKFLRYFFYKNFAFTLCHFWFAFFVAFSAQTVYDPFFISTYNLFYTSLPVLCLGIMDQDVDDYFSRRFPKLYTPGHHNTFFNKRVFLWSALHGAVTSSLILFIPFDTV
;
A
#
# COMPACT_ATOMS: atom_id res chain seq x y z
N ALA A 1 -20.91 1.06 13.53
CA ALA A 1 -20.03 0.00 12.97
C ALA A 1 -19.01 0.66 12.06
N HIS A 2 -17.82 0.08 11.87
CA HIS A 2 -16.81 0.64 10.95
C HIS A 2 -17.05 0.25 9.48
N ILE A 3 -17.74 -0.88 9.25
CA ILE A 3 -18.12 -1.35 7.92
C ILE A 3 -19.56 -1.88 8.05
N GLY A 4 -20.49 -1.35 7.24
CA GLY A 4 -21.87 -1.79 7.17
C GLY A 4 -22.09 -2.83 6.07
N VAL A 5 -22.69 -3.98 6.40
CA VAL A 5 -23.08 -4.99 5.40
C VAL A 5 -24.59 -5.20 5.46
N GLY A 6 -25.30 -4.77 4.42
CA GLY A 6 -26.74 -4.94 4.26
C GLY A 6 -27.09 -6.29 3.62
N ILE A 7 -28.13 -6.95 4.13
CA ILE A 7 -28.66 -8.18 3.53
C ILE A 7 -29.90 -7.84 2.73
N SER A 8 -29.87 -8.10 1.42
CA SER A 8 -31.01 -7.82 0.54
C SER A 8 -32.14 -8.80 0.79
N GLY A 9 -33.27 -8.30 1.29
CA GLY A 9 -34.51 -9.06 1.51
C GLY A 9 -35.70 -8.43 0.79
N GLN A 10 -36.84 -9.10 0.84
CA GLN A 10 -38.11 -8.60 0.28
C GLN A 10 -38.78 -7.55 1.18
N GLU A 11 -38.34 -7.44 2.45
CA GLU A 11 -39.02 -6.66 3.49
C GLU A 11 -38.55 -5.20 3.60
N GLY A 12 -37.65 -4.77 2.71
CA GLY A 12 -37.23 -3.36 2.60
C GLY A 12 -35.75 -3.18 2.25
N LEU A 13 -35.45 -2.15 1.45
CA LEU A 13 -34.10 -1.86 0.95
C LEU A 13 -33.33 -0.83 1.80
N GLN A 14 -33.93 -0.31 2.86
CA GLN A 14 -33.34 0.79 3.64
C GLN A 14 -31.96 0.42 4.23
N ALA A 15 -31.83 -0.78 4.81
CA ALA A 15 -30.55 -1.26 5.35
C ALA A 15 -29.49 -1.52 4.27
N VAL A 16 -29.93 -1.92 3.07
CA VAL A 16 -29.05 -2.14 1.91
C VAL A 16 -28.51 -0.82 1.37
N LEU A 17 -29.40 0.17 1.19
CA LEU A 17 -29.04 1.49 0.67
C LEU A 17 -28.15 2.30 1.64
N ALA A 18 -28.25 2.01 2.94
CA ALA A 18 -27.43 2.65 3.97
C ALA A 18 -26.12 1.88 4.29
N SER A 19 -25.82 0.78 3.59
CA SER A 19 -24.66 -0.08 3.85
C SER A 19 -23.54 0.08 2.81
N ASP A 20 -22.27 -0.14 3.23
CA ASP A 20 -21.10 -0.08 2.33
C ASP A 20 -21.09 -1.25 1.34
N TYR A 21 -21.52 -2.43 1.81
CA TYR A 21 -21.64 -3.64 1.00
C TYR A 21 -23.03 -4.22 1.13
N SER A 22 -23.60 -4.68 0.02
CA SER A 22 -24.85 -5.43 0.00
C SER A 22 -24.64 -6.87 -0.45
N VAL A 23 -25.19 -7.81 0.30
CA VAL A 23 -25.15 -9.24 -0.04
C VAL A 23 -26.56 -9.82 -0.05
N ALA A 24 -26.84 -10.74 -0.96
CA ALA A 24 -28.17 -11.33 -1.06
C ALA A 24 -28.52 -12.27 0.13
N GLN A 25 -27.51 -12.92 0.71
CA GLN A 25 -27.69 -13.92 1.78
C GLN A 25 -26.50 -13.89 2.74
N PHE A 26 -26.75 -14.21 4.01
CA PHE A 26 -25.71 -14.23 5.05
C PHE A 26 -24.52 -15.15 4.71
N ARG A 27 -24.75 -16.26 3.98
CA ARG A 27 -23.68 -17.18 3.58
C ARG A 27 -22.55 -16.51 2.77
N TYR A 28 -22.84 -15.42 2.06
CA TYR A 28 -21.85 -14.71 1.25
C TYR A 28 -20.92 -13.82 2.10
N LEU A 29 -21.30 -13.53 3.34
CA LEU A 29 -20.45 -12.79 4.28
C LEU A 29 -19.12 -13.52 4.54
N GLU A 30 -19.15 -14.86 4.59
CA GLU A 30 -17.95 -15.67 4.76
C GLU A 30 -16.91 -15.40 3.65
N ARG A 31 -17.35 -15.42 2.38
CA ARG A 31 -16.47 -15.16 1.22
C ARG A 31 -16.06 -13.69 1.14
N LEU A 32 -16.95 -12.78 1.50
CA LEU A 32 -16.63 -11.34 1.54
C LEU A 32 -15.48 -11.07 2.52
N LEU A 33 -15.54 -11.63 3.73
CA LEU A 33 -14.52 -11.39 4.75
C LEU A 33 -13.24 -12.19 4.49
N LEU A 34 -13.34 -13.52 4.38
CA LEU A 34 -12.17 -14.40 4.39
C LEU A 34 -11.33 -14.31 3.11
N VAL A 35 -11.95 -13.99 1.98
CA VAL A 35 -11.27 -13.90 0.68
C VAL A 35 -11.02 -12.44 0.34
N HIS A 36 -12.08 -11.66 0.12
CA HIS A 36 -11.95 -10.29 -0.38
C HIS A 36 -11.37 -9.35 0.68
N GLY A 37 -11.84 -9.45 1.94
CA GLY A 37 -11.32 -8.67 3.06
C GLY A 37 -9.83 -8.96 3.31
N ARG A 38 -9.45 -10.25 3.33
CA ARG A 38 -8.04 -10.66 3.46
C ARG A 38 -7.19 -10.11 2.33
N TRP A 39 -7.54 -10.38 1.07
CA TRP A 39 -6.75 -9.94 -0.08
C TRP A 39 -6.62 -8.43 -0.12
N SER A 40 -7.70 -7.70 0.11
CA SER A 40 -7.69 -6.24 0.17
C SER A 40 -6.70 -5.72 1.23
N TYR A 41 -6.74 -6.31 2.44
CA TYR A 41 -5.82 -5.93 3.50
C TYR A 41 -4.35 -6.19 3.13
N TYR A 42 -4.01 -7.38 2.59
CA TYR A 42 -2.63 -7.71 2.20
C TYR A 42 -2.13 -6.82 1.06
N ARG A 43 -2.95 -6.64 0.02
CA ARG A 43 -2.65 -5.76 -1.12
C ARG A 43 -2.38 -4.33 -0.65
N MET A 44 -3.26 -3.78 0.19
CA MET A 44 -3.10 -2.44 0.74
C MET A 44 -1.83 -2.31 1.59
N CYS A 45 -1.52 -3.30 2.44
CA CYS A 45 -0.31 -3.28 3.25
C CYS A 45 0.97 -3.28 2.41
N LYS A 46 1.04 -4.16 1.39
CA LYS A 46 2.19 -4.22 0.47
C LYS A 46 2.30 -2.95 -0.37
N PHE A 47 1.17 -2.44 -0.86
CA PHE A 47 1.06 -1.17 -1.58
C PHE A 47 1.62 -0.01 -0.75
N LEU A 48 1.11 0.18 0.48
CA LEU A 48 1.54 1.27 1.36
C LEU A 48 3.03 1.17 1.69
N ARG A 49 3.51 -0.03 2.03
CA ARG A 49 4.94 -0.27 2.33
C ARG A 49 5.83 0.15 1.16
N TYR A 50 5.50 -0.29 -0.05
CA TYR A 50 6.28 0.06 -1.24
C TYR A 50 6.14 1.55 -1.59
N PHE A 51 4.92 2.11 -1.49
CA PHE A 51 4.63 3.51 -1.76
C PHE A 51 5.46 4.43 -0.85
N PHE A 52 5.49 4.17 0.45
CA PHE A 52 6.31 4.97 1.37
C PHE A 52 7.79 4.80 1.09
N TYR A 53 8.27 3.56 0.94
CA TYR A 53 9.66 3.27 0.64
C TYR A 53 10.17 4.06 -0.58
N LYS A 54 9.47 4.00 -1.72
CA LYS A 54 9.91 4.69 -2.96
C LYS A 54 9.92 6.21 -2.80
N ASN A 55 8.94 6.77 -2.10
CA ASN A 55 8.85 8.21 -1.89
C ASN A 55 9.97 8.70 -0.96
N PHE A 56 10.26 7.96 0.12
CA PHE A 56 11.40 8.28 0.98
C PHE A 56 12.72 8.19 0.21
N ALA A 57 12.94 7.12 -0.56
CA ALA A 57 14.15 6.96 -1.36
C ALA A 57 14.36 8.13 -2.34
N PHE A 58 13.28 8.59 -2.97
CA PHE A 58 13.33 9.68 -3.93
C PHE A 58 13.50 11.05 -3.26
N THR A 59 12.64 11.41 -2.30
CA THR A 59 12.64 12.72 -1.65
C THR A 59 13.88 12.95 -0.78
N LEU A 60 14.35 11.92 -0.07
CA LEU A 60 15.55 12.07 0.76
C LEU A 60 16.81 12.26 -0.07
N CYS A 61 16.86 11.79 -1.32
CA CYS A 61 17.97 12.08 -2.23
C CYS A 61 18.15 13.60 -2.43
N HIS A 62 17.06 14.32 -2.68
CA HIS A 62 17.08 15.78 -2.77
C HIS A 62 17.46 16.45 -1.45
N PHE A 63 17.00 15.89 -0.32
CA PHE A 63 17.34 16.40 1.00
C PHE A 63 18.85 16.29 1.29
N TRP A 64 19.47 15.16 0.99
CA TRP A 64 20.92 14.98 1.15
C TRP A 64 21.70 15.92 0.22
N PHE A 65 21.26 16.05 -1.03
CA PHE A 65 21.89 16.96 -1.99
C PHE A 65 21.84 18.43 -1.57
N ALA A 66 20.75 18.85 -0.91
CA ALA A 66 20.61 20.22 -0.45
C ALA A 66 21.75 20.66 0.49
N PHE A 67 22.35 19.74 1.25
CA PHE A 67 23.53 20.05 2.07
C PHE A 67 24.77 20.39 1.24
N PHE A 68 24.96 19.72 0.10
CA PHE A 68 26.10 19.98 -0.79
C PHE A 68 26.00 21.34 -1.50
N VAL A 69 24.78 21.81 -1.75
CA VAL A 69 24.54 23.09 -2.43
C VAL A 69 24.09 24.21 -1.47
N ALA A 70 24.37 24.06 -0.17
CA ALA A 70 24.06 25.03 0.89
C ALA A 70 22.60 25.53 0.86
N PHE A 71 21.65 24.63 0.58
CA PHE A 71 20.21 24.91 0.53
C PHE A 71 19.80 25.97 -0.52
N SER A 72 20.57 26.14 -1.59
CA SER A 72 20.24 27.04 -2.72
C SER A 72 19.06 26.57 -3.60
N ALA A 73 18.31 25.55 -3.17
CA ALA A 73 17.15 24.97 -3.87
C ALA A 73 17.43 24.36 -5.26
N GLN A 74 18.70 24.07 -5.58
CA GLN A 74 19.04 23.32 -6.78
C GLN A 74 18.57 21.86 -6.68
N THR A 75 18.09 21.30 -7.80
CA THR A 75 17.59 19.92 -7.86
C THR A 75 18.65 18.96 -8.39
N VAL A 76 18.71 17.76 -7.80
CA VAL A 76 19.58 16.65 -8.29
C VAL A 76 19.18 16.21 -9.69
N TYR A 77 17.86 16.11 -9.91
CA TYR A 77 17.27 15.63 -11.15
C TYR A 77 16.61 16.77 -11.92
N ASP A 78 16.41 16.54 -13.21
CA ASP A 78 15.65 17.44 -14.07
C ASP A 78 14.19 17.57 -13.59
N PRO A 79 13.59 18.78 -13.59
CA PRO A 79 12.21 19.00 -13.16
C PRO A 79 11.17 18.12 -13.86
N PHE A 80 11.38 17.79 -15.14
CA PHE A 80 10.50 16.87 -15.86
C PHE A 80 10.56 15.46 -15.28
N PHE A 81 11.76 14.98 -14.93
CA PHE A 81 11.92 13.68 -14.27
C PHE A 81 11.25 13.66 -12.90
N ILE A 82 11.42 14.71 -12.09
CA ILE A 82 10.77 14.84 -10.77
C ILE A 82 9.25 14.72 -10.90
N SER A 83 8.66 15.41 -11.87
CA SER A 83 7.21 15.38 -12.13
C SER A 83 6.72 14.00 -12.60
N THR A 84 7.48 13.35 -13.49
CA THR A 84 7.08 12.09 -14.12
C THR A 84 7.42 10.84 -13.31
N TYR A 85 8.33 10.92 -12.34
CA TYR A 85 8.80 9.79 -11.51
C TYR A 85 7.66 9.02 -10.84
N ASN A 86 6.75 9.74 -10.18
CA ASN A 86 5.64 9.13 -9.45
C ASN A 86 4.53 8.64 -10.38
N LEU A 87 4.30 9.32 -11.51
CA LEU A 87 3.18 9.07 -12.41
C LEU A 87 3.46 8.00 -13.46
N PHE A 88 4.62 8.02 -14.11
CA PHE A 88 4.92 7.12 -15.23
C PHE A 88 5.84 5.98 -14.83
N TYR A 89 6.90 6.29 -14.07
CA TYR A 89 7.95 5.30 -13.81
C TYR A 89 7.63 4.34 -12.68
N THR A 90 6.90 4.80 -11.65
CA THR A 90 6.71 4.02 -10.42
C THR A 90 5.25 3.82 -10.01
N SER A 91 4.28 4.24 -10.82
CA SER A 91 2.85 4.01 -10.54
C SER A 91 2.42 2.60 -10.95
N LEU A 92 2.80 2.16 -12.15
CA LEU A 92 2.38 0.88 -12.72
C LEU A 92 2.79 -0.32 -11.85
N PRO A 93 4.05 -0.47 -11.39
CA PRO A 93 4.42 -1.60 -10.55
C PRO A 93 3.65 -1.61 -9.22
N VAL A 94 3.38 -0.43 -8.67
CA VAL A 94 2.66 -0.25 -7.41
C VAL A 94 1.18 -0.62 -7.56
N LEU A 95 0.56 -0.21 -8.66
CA LEU A 95 -0.82 -0.55 -8.99
C LEU A 95 -0.96 -2.05 -9.29
N CYS A 96 -0.06 -2.63 -10.08
CA CYS A 96 -0.06 -4.07 -10.35
C CYS A 96 0.01 -4.88 -9.06
N LEU A 97 0.92 -4.51 -8.14
CA LEU A 97 1.05 -5.15 -6.85
C LEU A 97 -0.17 -4.91 -5.93
N GLY A 98 -0.82 -3.75 -6.01
CA GLY A 98 -2.02 -3.43 -5.26
C GLY A 98 -3.30 -4.11 -5.76
N ILE A 99 -3.33 -4.58 -7.02
CA ILE A 99 -4.55 -5.13 -7.64
C ILE A 99 -4.45 -6.64 -7.86
N MET A 100 -3.32 -7.10 -8.41
CA MET A 100 -3.20 -8.46 -8.93
C MET A 100 -2.66 -9.47 -7.91
N ASP A 101 -2.03 -8.99 -6.84
CA ASP A 101 -1.36 -9.85 -5.87
C ASP A 101 -2.35 -10.72 -5.09
N GLN A 102 -2.10 -12.02 -5.06
CA GLN A 102 -2.86 -13.00 -4.29
C GLN A 102 -1.87 -13.83 -3.49
N ASP A 103 -1.97 -13.77 -2.17
CA ASP A 103 -1.10 -14.52 -1.28
C ASP A 103 -1.50 -16.00 -1.23
N VAL A 104 -2.81 -16.26 -1.23
CA VAL A 104 -3.42 -17.59 -1.15
C VAL A 104 -4.69 -17.60 -2.00
N ASP A 105 -4.98 -18.73 -2.66
CA ASP A 105 -6.19 -18.90 -3.46
C ASP A 105 -7.48 -18.86 -2.61
N ASP A 106 -8.62 -18.58 -3.25
CA ASP A 106 -9.93 -18.44 -2.60
C ASP A 106 -10.29 -19.72 -1.80
N TYR A 107 -10.06 -20.89 -2.41
CA TYR A 107 -10.38 -22.18 -1.81
C TYR A 107 -9.70 -22.36 -0.45
N PHE A 108 -8.39 -22.09 -0.38
CA PHE A 108 -7.62 -22.23 0.85
C PHE A 108 -7.94 -21.14 1.87
N SER A 109 -8.25 -19.93 1.41
CA SER A 109 -8.65 -18.81 2.27
C SER A 109 -9.93 -19.14 3.06
N ARG A 110 -10.89 -19.83 2.44
CA ARG A 110 -12.11 -20.32 3.11
C ARG A 110 -11.86 -21.56 3.96
N ARG A 111 -11.05 -22.51 3.46
CA ARG A 111 -10.74 -23.76 4.18
C ARG A 111 -10.00 -23.51 5.50
N PHE A 112 -9.17 -22.47 5.56
CA PHE A 112 -8.34 -22.13 6.72
C PHE A 112 -8.63 -20.71 7.24
N PRO A 113 -9.76 -20.48 7.94
CA PRO A 113 -10.17 -19.14 8.40
C PRO A 113 -9.18 -18.50 9.39
N LYS A 114 -8.34 -19.30 10.06
CA LYS A 114 -7.25 -18.81 10.91
C LYS A 114 -6.28 -17.88 10.16
N LEU A 115 -6.18 -18.03 8.84
CA LEU A 115 -5.39 -17.12 8.01
C LEU A 115 -5.83 -15.67 8.19
N TYR A 116 -7.10 -15.37 8.46
CA TYR A 116 -7.62 -14.00 8.61
C TYR A 116 -7.09 -13.24 9.87
N THR A 117 -6.62 -13.97 10.89
CA THR A 117 -6.22 -13.42 12.20
C THR A 117 -5.16 -12.30 12.19
N PRO A 118 -4.15 -12.27 11.30
CA PRO A 118 -3.17 -11.19 11.25
C PRO A 118 -3.78 -9.83 10.89
N GLY A 119 -4.91 -9.82 10.15
CA GLY A 119 -5.65 -8.60 9.82
C GLY A 119 -6.17 -7.88 11.06
N HIS A 120 -6.63 -8.63 12.07
CA HIS A 120 -7.13 -8.04 13.32
C HIS A 120 -6.03 -7.36 14.13
N HIS A 121 -4.80 -7.86 14.04
CA HIS A 121 -3.66 -7.40 14.81
C HIS A 121 -2.81 -6.35 14.07
N ASN A 122 -3.23 -5.91 12.87
CA ASN A 122 -2.51 -4.96 12.03
C ASN A 122 -1.03 -5.33 11.83
N THR A 123 -0.72 -6.62 11.66
CA THR A 123 0.67 -7.10 11.66
C THR A 123 1.46 -6.66 10.43
N PHE A 124 0.80 -6.57 9.26
CA PHE A 124 1.49 -6.31 7.99
C PHE A 124 1.75 -4.83 7.72
N PHE A 125 0.95 -3.94 8.30
CA PHE A 125 1.21 -2.51 8.26
C PHE A 125 0.93 -1.88 9.62
N ASN A 126 2.00 -1.43 10.27
CA ASN A 126 1.97 -0.76 11.56
C ASN A 126 3.07 0.31 11.61
N LYS A 127 3.11 1.10 12.68
CA LYS A 127 4.08 2.19 12.85
C LYS A 127 5.53 1.72 12.75
N ARG A 128 5.85 0.49 13.19
CA ARG A 128 7.20 -0.08 13.09
C ARG A 128 7.55 -0.38 11.63
N VAL A 129 6.65 -1.00 10.87
CA VAL A 129 6.86 -1.28 9.44
C VAL A 129 7.01 0.02 8.65
N PHE A 130 6.24 1.06 8.99
CA PHE A 130 6.39 2.39 8.41
C PHE A 130 7.78 2.97 8.69
N LEU A 131 8.23 2.96 9.95
CA LEU A 131 9.56 3.46 10.32
C LEU A 131 10.67 2.68 9.62
N TRP A 132 10.56 1.35 9.54
CA TRP A 132 11.48 0.52 8.78
C TRP A 132 11.50 0.86 7.29
N SER A 133 10.34 1.18 6.70
CA SER A 133 10.25 1.60 5.29
C SER A 133 10.94 2.96 5.07
N ALA A 134 10.82 3.88 6.03
CA ALA A 134 11.50 5.16 6.01
C ALA A 134 13.02 5.02 6.16
N LEU A 135 13.47 4.20 7.11
CA LEU A 135 14.90 3.90 7.29
C LEU A 135 15.49 3.22 6.05
N HIS A 136 14.78 2.23 5.49
CA HIS A 136 15.20 1.56 4.27
C HIS A 136 15.31 2.58 3.13
N GLY A 137 14.29 3.43 2.93
CA GLY A 137 14.33 4.49 1.94
C GLY A 137 15.47 5.50 2.16
N ALA A 138 15.78 5.85 3.41
CA ALA A 138 16.92 6.70 3.75
C ALA A 138 18.24 6.06 3.31
N VAL A 139 18.47 4.79 3.65
CA VAL A 139 19.67 4.05 3.21
C VAL A 139 19.76 4.00 1.69
N THR A 140 18.67 3.65 0.98
CA THR A 140 18.71 3.61 -0.48
C THR A 140 18.97 4.99 -1.08
N SER A 141 18.36 6.05 -0.53
CA SER A 141 18.59 7.42 -1.01
C SER A 141 20.04 7.87 -0.85
N SER A 142 20.69 7.51 0.26
CA SER A 142 22.11 7.79 0.47
C SER A 142 22.96 7.01 -0.53
N LEU A 143 22.72 5.71 -0.72
CA LEU A 143 23.46 4.92 -1.71
C LEU A 143 23.30 5.46 -3.14
N ILE A 144 22.08 5.86 -3.52
CA ILE A 144 21.79 6.44 -4.84
C ILE A 144 22.55 7.76 -5.06
N LEU A 145 22.76 8.56 -4.01
CA LEU A 145 23.51 9.81 -4.12
C LEU A 145 25.02 9.59 -4.07
N PHE A 146 25.52 8.80 -3.12
CA PHE A 146 26.97 8.68 -2.86
C PHE A 146 27.70 7.77 -3.85
N ILE A 147 27.07 6.69 -4.33
CA ILE A 147 27.75 5.78 -5.27
C ILE A 147 28.14 6.50 -6.58
N PRO A 148 27.24 7.25 -7.26
CA PRO A 148 27.62 7.99 -8.45
C PRO A 148 28.56 9.15 -8.15
N PHE A 149 28.41 9.79 -6.99
CA PHE A 149 29.24 10.93 -6.61
C PHE A 149 30.71 10.56 -6.42
N ASP A 150 31.01 9.38 -5.86
CA ASP A 150 32.39 8.89 -5.72
C ASP A 150 33.01 8.40 -7.05
N THR A 151 32.19 8.19 -8.08
CA THR A 151 32.66 7.71 -9.40
C THR A 151 33.01 8.81 -10.40
N VAL A 152 32.83 10.09 -10.03
CA VAL A 152 33.12 11.27 -10.85
C VAL A 152 34.29 12.04 -10.25
#